data_AF-A0A8X6P713-F1
#
_entry.id   AF-A0A8X6P713-F1
#
_cell.length_a   1.000
_cell.length_b   1.000
_cell.length_c   1.000
_cell.angle_alpha   90.00
_cell.angle_beta   90.00
_cell.angle_gamma   90.00
#
_symmetry.space_group_name_H-M   'P 1'
#
loop_
_entity.id
_entity.type
_entity.pdbx_description
1 polymer ?
#
loop_
_entity_poly.entity_id
_entity_poly.type
_entity_poly.pdbx_seq_one_letter_code
_entity_poly.pdbx_strand_id
1 'polypeptide(L)'
;MKEPWKVSAVVRRVLEDFQDAVKELEPLFQNSKTTVCDRVSESGKSVCFSILSSINKSERSIADSRIICRISRLFSKPSVNLETTEFTSDSILNRIMRMTLKSFLEYIRCRTFNRFGLQQIQIDVHCLQLRVLPYLQNEDSFTSLFDDIISSCYNRTIHPEFMNPQVVSSLCQTF
;
A
#
# COMPACT_ATOMS: atom_id res chain seq x y z
N MET A 1 32.30 4.48 2.73
CA MET A 1 31.15 5.32 3.15
C MET A 1 31.31 5.63 4.63
N LYS A 2 30.92 6.83 5.06
CA LYS A 2 30.90 7.22 6.48
C LYS A 2 29.55 6.84 7.10
N GLU A 3 29.52 6.67 8.41
CA GLU A 3 28.32 6.37 9.17
C GLU A 3 27.28 7.51 9.02
N PRO A 4 25.98 7.18 8.89
CA PRO A 4 24.94 8.19 8.76
C PRO A 4 24.72 8.92 10.09
N TRP A 5 24.56 10.24 10.00
CA TRP A 5 24.47 11.16 11.15
C TRP A 5 23.30 12.14 11.03
N LYS A 6 22.46 11.95 10.01
CA LYS A 6 21.26 12.77 9.74
C LYS A 6 20.31 12.02 8.81
N VAL A 7 19.04 12.44 8.82
CA VAL A 7 18.03 12.03 7.84
C VAL A 7 18.47 12.44 6.43
N SER A 8 18.22 11.58 5.45
CA SER A 8 18.55 11.86 4.05
C SER A 8 17.78 13.08 3.53
N ALA A 9 18.45 13.88 2.69
CA ALA A 9 17.79 15.00 2.01
C ALA A 9 16.60 14.54 1.15
N VAL A 10 16.63 13.29 0.67
CA VAL A 10 15.51 12.70 -0.08
C VAL A 10 14.27 12.55 0.80
N VAL A 11 14.43 12.00 2.01
CA VAL A 11 13.30 11.86 2.95
C VAL A 11 12.79 13.23 3.38
N ARG A 12 13.68 14.20 3.61
CA ARG A 12 13.26 15.58 3.89
C ARG A 12 12.31 16.11 2.80
N ARG A 13 12.71 15.98 1.53
CA ARG A 13 11.89 16.41 0.41
C ARG A 13 10.56 15.68 0.33
N VAL A 14 10.56 14.35 0.51
CA VAL A 14 9.33 13.55 0.53
C VAL A 14 8.39 14.01 1.64
N LEU A 15 8.92 14.38 2.81
CA LEU A 15 8.11 14.88 3.92
C LEU A 15 7.55 16.28 3.66
N GLU A 16 8.33 17.16 3.04
CA GLU A 16 7.87 18.48 2.59
C GLU A 16 6.74 18.32 1.56
N ASP A 17 6.96 17.51 0.51
CA ASP A 17 5.95 17.23 -0.52
C ASP A 17 4.67 16.60 0.08
N PHE A 18 4.83 15.70 1.07
CA PHE A 18 3.70 15.09 1.77
C PHE A 18 2.90 16.12 2.57
N GLN A 19 3.57 16.99 3.32
CA GLN A 19 2.90 18.02 4.11
C GLN A 19 2.19 19.03 3.22
N ASP A 20 2.76 19.38 2.07
CA ASP A 20 2.11 20.27 1.11
C ASP A 20 0.88 19.60 0.48
N ALA A 21 0.96 18.30 0.14
CA ALA A 21 -0.22 17.53 -0.29
C ALA A 21 -1.31 17.48 0.80
N VAL A 22 -0.94 17.31 2.08
CA VAL A 22 -1.91 17.36 3.18
C VAL A 22 -2.60 18.72 3.27
N LYS A 23 -1.85 19.84 3.19
CA LYS A 23 -2.41 21.21 3.20
C LYS A 23 -3.35 21.46 2.03
N GLU A 24 -3.01 20.98 0.83
CA GLU A 24 -3.86 21.12 -0.36
C GLU A 24 -5.17 20.33 -0.23
N LEU A 25 -5.14 19.20 0.48
CA LEU A 25 -6.30 18.34 0.69
C LEU A 25 -7.18 18.77 1.89
N GLU A 26 -6.65 19.53 2.84
CA GLU A 26 -7.36 20.06 4.00
C GLU A 26 -8.66 20.83 3.66
N PRO A 27 -8.71 21.77 2.69
CA PRO A 27 -9.96 22.45 2.33
C PRO A 27 -10.99 21.53 1.66
N LEU A 28 -10.55 20.43 1.03
CA LEU A 28 -11.46 19.43 0.45
C LEU A 28 -12.14 18.58 1.53
N PHE A 29 -11.52 18.45 2.71
CA PHE A 29 -12.06 17.74 3.87
C PHE A 29 -13.31 18.42 4.45
N GLN A 30 -13.39 19.75 4.36
CA GLN A 30 -14.52 20.51 4.90
C GLN A 30 -15.73 20.50 3.95
N ASN A 31 -15.49 20.45 2.64
CA ASN A 31 -16.53 20.52 1.61
C ASN A 31 -17.28 19.19 1.41
N SER A 32 -16.70 18.05 1.79
CA SER A 32 -17.35 16.74 1.67
C SER A 32 -18.47 16.50 2.68
N LYS A 33 -18.57 17.31 3.75
CA LYS A 33 -19.66 17.20 4.74
C LYS A 33 -20.99 17.81 4.27
N THR A 34 -21.07 18.48 3.11
CA THR A 34 -22.27 19.28 2.75
C THR A 34 -22.93 18.91 1.40
N THR A 35 -22.69 17.74 0.83
CA THR A 35 -23.39 17.32 -0.41
C THR A 35 -24.07 15.96 -0.29
N VAL A 36 -25.21 15.96 0.41
CA VAL A 36 -26.56 15.58 -0.05
C VAL A 36 -26.76 14.36 -0.98
N CYS A 37 -27.80 13.60 -0.60
CA CYS A 37 -28.80 12.86 -1.40
C CYS A 37 -28.66 11.34 -1.51
N ASP A 38 -29.44 10.68 -0.64
CA ASP A 38 -30.46 9.69 -1.00
C ASP A 38 -30.84 9.71 -2.50
N ARG A 39 -30.65 8.57 -3.17
CA ARG A 39 -31.52 7.97 -4.20
C ARG A 39 -30.73 7.01 -5.09
N VAL A 40 -30.87 5.71 -4.85
CA VAL A 40 -30.89 4.73 -5.93
C VAL A 40 -31.96 3.68 -5.64
N SER A 41 -32.94 3.64 -6.54
CA SER A 41 -34.10 2.76 -6.55
C SER A 41 -33.73 1.27 -6.71
N GLU A 42 -34.47 0.42 -6.00
CA GLU A 42 -34.68 -0.99 -6.35
C GLU A 42 -35.25 -1.10 -7.77
N SER A 43 -34.61 -1.90 -8.64
CA SER A 43 -35.27 -2.78 -9.63
C SER A 43 -34.22 -3.43 -10.53
N GLY A 44 -34.19 -4.77 -10.59
CA GLY A 44 -33.34 -5.48 -11.56
C GLY A 44 -33.19 -6.98 -11.31
N LYS A 45 -34.30 -7.70 -11.40
CA LYS A 45 -34.36 -9.17 -11.34
C LYS A 45 -33.62 -9.81 -12.53
N SER A 46 -33.02 -10.98 -12.26
CA SER A 46 -32.97 -12.15 -13.16
C SER A 46 -32.51 -11.95 -14.61
N VAL A 47 -31.31 -12.42 -14.96
CA VAL A 47 -31.16 -13.29 -16.13
C VAL A 47 -30.07 -14.34 -15.88
N CYS A 48 -30.50 -15.58 -15.61
CA CYS A 48 -29.68 -16.76 -15.88
C CYS A 48 -29.51 -16.86 -17.40
N PHE A 49 -28.35 -16.47 -17.92
CA PHE A 49 -28.03 -16.71 -19.33
C PHE A 49 -27.52 -18.13 -19.51
N SER A 50 -28.46 -18.96 -19.94
CA SER A 50 -28.29 -20.23 -20.61
C SER A 50 -27.28 -20.11 -21.76
N ILE A 51 -26.02 -20.50 -21.52
CA ILE A 51 -25.11 -20.91 -22.59
C ILE A 51 -24.49 -22.24 -22.15
N LEU A 52 -25.28 -23.31 -22.29
CA LEU A 52 -24.75 -24.65 -22.46
C LEU A 52 -25.31 -25.18 -23.78
N SER A 53 -24.75 -24.70 -24.88
CA SER A 53 -24.93 -25.35 -26.17
C SER A 53 -23.62 -25.98 -26.61
N SER A 54 -23.67 -27.31 -26.72
CA SER A 54 -22.85 -28.10 -27.63
C SER A 54 -21.42 -28.42 -27.21
N ILE A 55 -21.22 -29.47 -26.40
CA ILE A 55 -20.02 -30.31 -26.51
C ILE A 55 -20.42 -31.80 -26.42
N ASN A 56 -20.35 -32.47 -27.57
CA ASN A 56 -20.41 -33.91 -27.72
C ASN A 56 -19.17 -34.60 -27.13
N LYS A 57 -19.40 -35.75 -26.47
CA LYS A 57 -18.52 -36.92 -26.31
C LYS A 57 -17.05 -36.71 -25.85
N SER A 58 -16.79 -36.96 -24.56
CA SER A 58 -15.59 -37.68 -24.08
C SER A 58 -15.72 -37.92 -22.57
N GLU A 59 -15.67 -39.19 -22.13
CA GLU A 59 -15.77 -39.62 -20.71
C GLU A 59 -14.63 -39.11 -19.81
N ARG A 60 -13.68 -38.32 -20.33
CA ARG A 60 -12.67 -37.62 -19.52
C ARG A 60 -13.07 -36.19 -19.13
N SER A 61 -14.13 -35.61 -19.71
CA SER A 61 -14.42 -34.17 -19.57
C SER A 61 -15.36 -33.76 -18.43
N ILE A 62 -15.96 -34.70 -17.69
CA ILE A 62 -16.91 -34.36 -16.60
C ILE A 62 -16.17 -33.80 -15.37
N ALA A 63 -14.95 -34.27 -15.12
CA ALA A 63 -14.09 -33.72 -14.07
C ALA A 63 -13.59 -32.32 -14.45
N ASP A 64 -13.12 -32.16 -15.70
CA ASP A 64 -12.68 -30.86 -16.23
C ASP A 64 -13.82 -29.85 -16.29
N SER A 65 -15.02 -30.26 -16.70
CA SER A 65 -16.20 -29.38 -16.73
C SER A 65 -16.63 -28.97 -15.32
N ARG A 66 -16.47 -29.84 -14.31
CA ARG A 66 -16.72 -29.47 -12.90
C ARG A 66 -15.65 -28.52 -12.35
N ILE A 67 -14.39 -28.72 -12.69
CA ILE A 67 -13.28 -27.82 -12.30
C ILE A 67 -13.46 -26.46 -13.00
N ILE A 68 -13.71 -26.45 -14.30
CA ILE A 68 -13.98 -25.24 -15.09
C ILE A 68 -15.21 -24.52 -14.57
N CYS A 69 -16.31 -25.22 -14.24
CA CYS A 69 -17.48 -24.62 -13.58
C CYS A 69 -17.16 -24.02 -12.21
N ARG A 70 -16.29 -24.66 -11.41
CA ARG A 70 -15.86 -24.11 -10.11
C ARG A 70 -14.97 -22.88 -10.26
N ILE A 71 -14.03 -22.91 -11.19
CA ILE A 71 -13.12 -21.80 -11.52
C ILE A 71 -13.93 -20.63 -12.08
N SER A 72 -14.80 -20.88 -13.07
CA SER A 72 -15.70 -19.84 -13.57
C SER A 72 -16.62 -19.33 -12.47
N ARG A 73 -17.15 -20.17 -11.56
CA ARG A 73 -17.92 -19.69 -10.40
C ARG A 73 -17.11 -18.84 -9.41
N LEU A 74 -15.80 -19.07 -9.28
CA LEU A 74 -14.89 -18.23 -8.50
C LEU A 74 -14.68 -16.85 -9.14
N PHE A 75 -14.70 -16.75 -10.47
CA PHE A 75 -14.57 -15.49 -11.22
C PHE A 75 -15.91 -14.83 -11.58
N SER A 76 -17.02 -15.58 -11.57
CA SER A 76 -18.39 -15.11 -11.80
C SER A 76 -19.04 -14.61 -10.52
N LYS A 77 -18.48 -14.94 -9.35
CA LYS A 77 -18.72 -14.16 -8.14
C LYS A 77 -18.01 -12.83 -8.40
N PRO A 78 -18.71 -11.70 -8.61
CA PRO A 78 -18.06 -10.43 -8.45
C PRO A 78 -17.47 -10.48 -7.04
N SER A 79 -16.18 -10.21 -6.88
CA SER A 79 -15.69 -9.83 -5.56
C SER A 79 -16.48 -8.59 -5.20
N VAL A 80 -17.56 -8.75 -4.43
CA VAL A 80 -18.31 -7.69 -3.79
C VAL A 80 -17.35 -7.13 -2.74
N ASN A 81 -16.41 -6.34 -3.22
CA ASN A 81 -15.56 -5.37 -2.55
C ASN A 81 -15.18 -4.30 -3.59
N LEU A 82 -16.08 -4.05 -4.56
CA LEU A 82 -16.26 -2.70 -5.08
C LEU A 82 -17.24 -2.01 -4.12
N GLU A 83 -16.88 -1.97 -2.83
CA GLU A 83 -17.30 -0.81 -2.04
C GLU A 83 -16.82 0.36 -2.86
N THR A 84 -17.75 1.18 -3.31
CA THR A 84 -17.47 2.50 -3.87
C THR A 84 -16.58 3.18 -2.85
N THR A 85 -15.26 3.07 -3.02
CA THR A 85 -14.30 3.67 -2.11
C THR A 85 -14.54 5.15 -2.27
N GLU A 86 -15.26 5.73 -1.33
CA GLU A 86 -15.52 7.15 -1.35
C GLU A 86 -14.17 7.83 -1.42
N PHE A 87 -13.96 8.63 -2.46
CA PHE A 87 -12.71 9.35 -2.69
C PHE A 87 -12.61 10.49 -1.67
N THR A 88 -12.42 10.12 -0.40
CA THR A 88 -12.09 11.05 0.68
C THR A 88 -10.63 11.44 0.56
N SER A 89 -10.28 12.64 1.02
CA SER A 89 -8.88 13.08 1.07
C SER A 89 -8.01 12.06 1.82
N ASP A 90 -8.52 11.47 2.90
CA ASP A 90 -7.85 10.40 3.64
C ASP A 90 -7.61 9.18 2.74
N SER A 91 -8.60 8.73 1.97
CA SER A 91 -8.43 7.57 1.07
C SER A 91 -7.39 7.84 -0.02
N ILE A 92 -7.34 9.08 -0.54
CA ILE A 92 -6.38 9.52 -1.54
C ILE A 92 -4.97 9.54 -0.94
N LEU A 93 -4.79 10.16 0.23
CA LEU A 93 -3.52 10.26 0.93
C LEU A 93 -2.97 8.87 1.28
N ASN A 94 -3.84 8.00 1.82
CA ASN A 94 -3.50 6.61 2.11
C ASN A 94 -3.04 5.87 0.85
N ARG A 95 -3.72 6.07 -0.28
CA ARG A 95 -3.36 5.41 -1.53
C ARG A 95 -2.04 5.91 -2.11
N ILE A 96 -1.82 7.23 -2.11
CA ILE A 96 -0.55 7.84 -2.53
C ILE A 96 0.59 7.28 -1.68
N MET A 97 0.46 7.30 -0.36
CA MET A 97 1.51 6.79 0.53
C MET A 97 1.75 5.30 0.38
N ARG A 98 0.70 4.48 0.24
CA ARG A 98 0.86 3.04 -0.02
C ARG A 98 1.59 2.78 -1.33
N MET A 99 1.30 3.56 -2.37
CA MET A 99 1.97 3.43 -3.66
C MET A 99 3.44 3.83 -3.56
N THR A 100 3.74 4.98 -2.93
CA THR A 100 5.12 5.44 -2.69
C THR A 100 5.95 4.42 -1.91
N LEU A 101 5.41 3.89 -0.80
CA LEU A 101 6.13 2.93 0.04
C LEU A 101 6.31 1.58 -0.66
N LYS A 102 5.33 1.11 -1.42
CA LYS A 102 5.47 -0.11 -2.25
C LYS A 102 6.52 0.07 -3.35
N SER A 103 6.57 1.22 -4.00
CA SER A 103 7.62 1.54 -4.97
C SER A 103 9.00 1.64 -4.31
N PHE A 104 9.09 2.19 -3.10
CA PHE A 104 10.34 2.24 -2.35
C PHE A 104 10.83 0.85 -1.92
N LEU A 105 9.93 -0.02 -1.48
CA LEU A 105 10.22 -1.42 -1.20
C LEU A 105 10.77 -2.14 -2.43
N GLU A 106 10.15 -1.93 -3.60
CA GLU A 106 10.63 -2.53 -4.85
C GLU A 106 12.01 -2.00 -5.24
N TYR A 107 12.23 -0.70 -5.09
CA TYR A 107 13.56 -0.11 -5.27
C TYR A 107 14.63 -0.79 -4.39
N ILE A 108 14.32 -1.05 -3.11
CA ILE A 108 15.23 -1.74 -2.20
C ILE A 108 15.54 -3.17 -2.68
N ARG A 109 14.53 -3.91 -3.15
CA ARG A 109 14.71 -5.28 -3.67
C ARG A 109 15.67 -5.34 -4.86
N CYS A 110 15.68 -4.30 -5.70
CA CYS A 110 16.56 -4.21 -6.86
C CYS A 110 17.98 -3.73 -6.55
N ARG A 111 18.29 -3.36 -5.29
CA ARG A 111 19.59 -2.80 -4.91
C ARG A 111 20.37 -3.74 -3.99
N THR A 112 21.66 -3.50 -3.89
CA THR A 112 22.54 -4.14 -2.91
C THR A 112 23.14 -3.03 -2.07
N PHE A 113 23.15 -3.21 -0.75
CA PHE A 113 23.58 -2.21 0.20
C PHE A 113 24.82 -2.66 0.96
N ASN A 114 25.48 -1.74 1.64
CA ASN A 114 26.44 -2.03 2.70
C ASN A 114 25.84 -1.65 4.05
N ARG A 115 26.54 -1.97 5.15
CA ARG A 115 26.13 -1.60 6.51
C ARG A 115 25.61 -0.16 6.64
N PHE A 116 26.34 0.83 6.16
CA PHE A 116 25.95 2.24 6.29
C PHE A 116 24.72 2.60 5.43
N GLY A 117 24.54 1.92 4.29
CA GLY A 117 23.32 2.01 3.49
C GLY A 117 22.10 1.51 4.24
N LEU A 118 22.20 0.34 4.89
CA LEU A 118 21.13 -0.19 5.75
C LEU A 118 20.80 0.77 6.89
N GLN A 119 21.82 1.27 7.59
CA GLN A 119 21.63 2.19 8.72
C GLN A 119 20.98 3.53 8.28
N GLN A 120 21.33 4.04 7.09
CA GLN A 120 20.65 5.23 6.55
C GLN A 120 19.18 4.93 6.25
N ILE A 121 18.87 3.77 5.67
CA ILE A 121 17.49 3.35 5.40
C ILE A 121 16.70 3.19 6.72
N GLN A 122 17.32 2.71 7.80
CA GLN A 122 16.68 2.68 9.13
C GLN A 122 16.27 4.06 9.63
N ILE A 123 17.17 5.04 9.53
CA ILE A 123 16.88 6.44 9.93
C ILE A 123 15.76 7.01 9.06
N ASP A 124 15.88 6.84 7.75
CA ASP A 124 14.94 7.36 6.76
C ASP A 124 13.52 6.80 6.97
N VAL A 125 13.40 5.49 7.16
CA VAL A 125 12.11 4.82 7.43
C VAL A 125 11.52 5.25 8.78
N HIS A 126 12.34 5.33 9.82
CA HIS A 126 11.85 5.77 11.14
C HIS A 126 11.36 7.22 11.09
N CYS A 127 12.04 8.09 10.34
CA CYS A 127 11.60 9.46 10.15
C CYS A 127 10.26 9.54 9.41
N LEU A 128 10.09 8.74 8.34
CA LEU A 128 8.81 8.61 7.62
C LEU A 128 7.69 8.11 8.53
N GLN A 129 7.95 7.09 9.36
CA GLN A 129 6.99 6.60 10.35
C GLN A 129 6.53 7.72 11.29
N LEU A 130 7.46 8.44 11.91
CA LEU A 130 7.15 9.49 12.89
C LEU A 130 6.36 10.68 12.32
N ARG A 131 6.52 10.97 11.02
CA ARG A 131 5.97 12.19 10.40
C ARG A 131 4.77 11.94 9.50
N VAL A 132 4.64 10.75 8.92
CA VAL A 132 3.57 10.42 7.98
C VAL A 132 2.47 9.62 8.68
N LEU A 133 2.82 8.66 9.53
CA LEU A 133 1.85 7.71 10.11
C LEU A 133 0.66 8.38 10.82
N PRO A 134 0.83 9.51 11.57
CA PRO A 134 -0.30 10.20 12.21
C PRO A 134 -1.38 10.73 11.26
N TYR A 135 -1.10 10.82 9.95
CA TYR A 135 -2.03 11.32 8.93
C TYR A 135 -2.70 10.18 8.14
N LEU A 136 -2.37 8.91 8.44
CA LEU A 136 -2.79 7.76 7.66
C LEU A 136 -3.81 6.91 8.42
N GLN A 137 -4.73 6.30 7.69
CA GLN A 137 -5.71 5.37 8.25
C GLN A 137 -5.18 3.93 8.18
N ASN A 138 -5.56 3.10 9.15
CA ASN A 138 -5.09 1.72 9.28
C ASN A 138 -3.56 1.63 9.43
N GLU A 139 -3.04 2.26 10.49
CA GLU A 139 -1.61 2.37 10.79
C GLU A 139 -0.87 1.01 10.76
N ASP A 140 -1.50 -0.06 11.26
CA ASP A 140 -0.89 -1.41 11.31
C ASP A 140 -0.41 -1.90 9.94
N SER A 141 -1.17 -1.60 8.88
CA SER A 141 -0.80 -2.00 7.52
C SER A 141 0.38 -1.19 6.98
N PHE A 142 0.54 0.06 7.41
CA PHE A 142 1.71 0.87 7.08
C PHE A 142 2.93 0.45 7.91
N THR A 143 2.75 0.19 9.19
CA THR A 143 3.79 -0.35 10.08
C THR A 143 4.38 -1.63 9.50
N SER A 144 3.53 -2.59 9.10
CA SER A 144 3.98 -3.81 8.41
C SER A 144 4.75 -3.51 7.12
N LEU A 145 4.35 -2.50 6.34
CA LEU A 145 5.05 -2.14 5.10
C LEU A 145 6.43 -1.51 5.39
N PHE A 146 6.55 -0.72 6.45
CA PHE A 146 7.83 -0.20 6.90
C PHE A 146 8.76 -1.31 7.41
N ASP A 147 8.22 -2.29 8.15
CA ASP A 147 8.97 -3.46 8.61
C ASP A 147 9.45 -4.31 7.43
N ASP A 148 8.64 -4.48 6.39
CA ASP A 148 9.01 -5.15 5.14
C ASP A 148 10.15 -4.43 4.41
N ILE A 149 10.14 -3.10 4.40
CA ILE A 149 11.19 -2.25 3.80
C ILE A 149 12.52 -2.47 4.54
N ILE A 150 12.52 -2.40 5.87
CA ILE A 150 13.73 -2.64 6.68
C ILE A 150 14.24 -4.07 6.52
N SER A 151 13.34 -5.05 6.61
CA SER A 151 13.67 -6.48 6.47
C SER A 151 14.24 -6.79 5.08
N SER A 152 13.64 -6.23 4.03
CA SER A 152 14.13 -6.36 2.67
C SER A 152 15.50 -5.68 2.50
N CYS A 153 15.73 -4.52 3.11
CA CYS A 153 17.03 -3.85 3.06
C CYS A 153 18.12 -4.68 3.76
N TYR A 154 17.82 -5.22 4.94
CA TYR A 154 18.72 -6.10 5.69
C TYR A 154 19.17 -7.29 4.84
N ASN A 155 18.22 -7.99 4.21
CA ASN A 155 18.48 -9.15 3.37
C ASN A 155 19.30 -8.82 2.11
N ARG A 156 19.30 -7.56 1.67
CA ARG A 156 20.04 -7.06 0.50
C ARG A 156 21.37 -6.39 0.88
N THR A 157 21.74 -6.42 2.16
CA THR A 157 22.92 -5.74 2.67
C THR A 157 24.09 -6.71 2.84
N ILE A 158 25.26 -6.29 2.36
CA ILE A 158 26.53 -6.98 2.60
C ILE A 158 26.98 -6.64 4.03
N HIS A 159 27.19 -7.67 4.85
CA HIS A 159 27.51 -7.55 6.29
C HIS A 159 26.51 -6.66 7.04
N PRO A 160 25.23 -7.09 7.13
CA PRO A 160 24.20 -6.26 7.71
C PRO A 160 24.43 -6.08 9.22
N GLU A 161 24.30 -4.85 9.67
CA GLU A 161 24.35 -4.50 11.09
C GLU A 161 23.41 -3.32 11.33
N PHE A 162 22.44 -3.51 12.21
CA PHE A 162 21.49 -2.47 12.57
C PHE A 162 22.15 -1.40 13.44
N MET A 163 21.76 -0.16 13.21
CA MET A 163 22.06 0.95 14.11
C MET A 163 21.25 0.79 15.41
N ASN A 164 21.82 1.22 16.53
CA ASN A 164 21.14 1.24 17.81
C ASN A 164 19.84 2.07 17.70
N PRO A 165 18.67 1.52 18.09
CA PRO A 165 17.39 2.22 18.00
C PRO A 165 17.37 3.59 18.70
N GLN A 166 18.10 3.73 19.82
CA GLN A 166 18.19 5.01 20.55
C GLN A 166 18.89 6.09 19.72
N VAL A 167 19.91 5.70 18.94
CA VAL A 167 20.61 6.60 18.01
C VAL A 167 19.70 6.96 16.84
N VAL A 168 18.96 5.99 16.30
CA VAL A 168 17.99 6.24 15.24
C VAL A 168 16.93 7.25 15.68
N SER A 169 16.34 7.06 16.86
CA SER A 169 15.34 7.98 17.39
C SER A 169 15.89 9.38 17.68
N SER A 170 17.10 9.52 18.23
CA SER A 170 17.70 10.83 18.48
C SER A 170 18.00 11.60 17.19
N LEU A 171 18.49 10.91 16.16
CA LEU A 171 18.73 11.49 14.83
C LEU A 171 17.43 11.95 14.16
N CYS A 172 16.33 11.21 14.33
CA CYS A 172 15.02 11.59 13.81
C CYS A 172 14.32 12.69 14.62
N GLN A 173 14.62 12.84 15.91
CA GLN A 173 14.11 13.95 16.74
C GLN A 173 14.74 15.30 16.40
N THR A 174 15.97 15.28 15.86
CA THR A 174 16.69 16.50 15.43
C THR A 174 16.16 17.04 14.08
N PHE A 175 15.11 16.42 13.53
CA PHE A 175 14.43 16.81 12.29
C PHE A 175 13.17 17.63 12.57
#